data_AF-A0A5C9F123-F1
#
_entry.id   AF-A0A5C9F123-F1
#
_cell.length_a   1.000
_cell.length_b   1.000
_cell.length_c   1.000
_cell.angle_alpha   90.00
_cell.angle_beta   90.00
_cell.angle_gamma   90.00
#
_symmetry.space_group_name_H-M   'P 1'
#
loop_
_entity.id
_entity.type
_entity.pdbx_description
1 polymer ?
#
loop_
_entity_poly.entity_id
_entity_poly.type
_entity_poly.pdbx_seq_one_letter_code
_entity_poly.pdbx_strand_id
1 'polypeptide(L)' 'MNEVKDELTNCCVKNCQKQIKKSQAITIEGKIFCKICGTAFYRQVFSF' A
#
# COMPACT_ATOMS: atom_id res chain seq x y z
N MET A 1 -27.17 -8.38 1.53
CA MET A 1 -25.72 -8.48 1.76
C MET A 1 -25.05 -7.50 0.82
N ASN A 2 -24.60 -6.34 1.31
CA ASN A 2 -23.87 -5.41 0.45
C ASN A 2 -22.46 -5.93 0.28
N GLU A 3 -22.15 -6.51 -0.88
CA GLU A 3 -20.78 -6.80 -1.28
C GLU A 3 -20.01 -5.49 -1.37
N VAL A 4 -19.25 -5.17 -0.33
CA VAL A 4 -18.24 -4.10 -0.38
C VAL A 4 -17.19 -4.58 -1.37
N LYS A 5 -17.32 -4.15 -2.63
CA LYS A 5 -16.34 -4.43 -3.68
C LYS A 5 -15.04 -3.76 -3.27
N ASP A 6 -14.15 -4.57 -2.72
CA ASP A 6 -12.83 -4.12 -2.31
C ASP A 6 -12.05 -3.71 -3.56
N GLU A 7 -11.89 -2.40 -3.75
CA GLU A 7 -11.17 -1.86 -4.91
C GLU A 7 -9.72 -2.33 -4.85
N LEU A 8 -9.26 -2.98 -5.92
CA LEU A 8 -7.85 -3.31 -6.08
C LEU A 8 -7.10 -2.08 -6.59
N THR A 9 -5.96 -1.80 -5.98
CA THR A 9 -5.05 -0.71 -6.35
C THR A 9 -3.64 -1.25 -6.48
N ASN A 10 -2.81 -0.57 -7.27
CA ASN A 10 -1.41 -0.94 -7.42
C ASN A 10 -0.55 -0.29 -6.34
N CYS A 11 0.54 -0.96 -5.96
CA CYS A 11 1.57 -0.36 -5.14
C CYS A 11 2.24 0.82 -5.88
N CYS A 12 2.53 1.92 -5.17
CA CYS A 12 3.19 3.10 -5.72
C CYS A 12 4.64 2.83 -6.18
N VAL A 13 5.29 1.81 -5.60
CA VAL A 13 6.64 1.41 -6.01
C VAL A 13 6.58 0.82 -7.42
N LYS A 14 7.20 1.49 -8.40
CA LYS A 14 7.21 1.06 -9.82
C LYS A 14 7.66 -0.39 -10.04
N ASN A 15 8.59 -0.88 -9.20
CA ASN A 15 9.11 -2.25 -9.29
C ASN A 15 8.24 -3.27 -8.52
N CYS A 16 7.22 -2.82 -7.80
CA CYS A 16 6.30 -3.67 -7.06
C CYS A 16 5.01 -3.84 -7.88
N GLN A 17 4.95 -4.89 -8.70
CA GLN A 17 3.78 -5.25 -9.51
C GLN A 17 2.61 -5.84 -8.69
N LYS A 18 2.62 -5.69 -7.35
CA LYS A 18 1.55 -6.22 -6.50
C LYS A 18 0.30 -5.34 -6.61
N GLN A 19 -0.81 -6.00 -6.94
CA GLN A 19 -2.15 -5.49 -6.67
C GLN A 19 -2.51 -5.72 -5.21
N ILE A 20 -3.13 -4.71 -4.61
CA ILE A 20 -3.43 -4.63 -3.19
C ILE A 20 -4.89 -4.24 -3.06
N LYS A 21 -5.60 -4.88 -2.15
CA LYS A 21 -6.89 -4.41 -1.68
C LYS A 21 -6.72 -3.04 -1.03
N LYS A 22 -7.46 -2.03 -1.48
CA LYS A 22 -7.36 -0.66 -0.96
C LYS A 22 -7.68 -0.61 0.54
N SER A 23 -8.54 -1.52 1.02
CA SER A 23 -8.81 -1.71 2.46
C SER A 23 -7.61 -2.21 3.26
N GLN A 24 -6.65 -2.87 2.61
CA GLN A 24 -5.44 -3.45 3.22
C GLN A 24 -4.16 -2.71 2.84
N ALA A 25 -4.26 -1.68 2.00
CA ALA A 25 -3.11 -0.93 1.52
C ALA A 25 -2.64 0.06 2.58
N ILE A 26 -1.33 0.26 2.68
CA ILE A 26 -0.74 1.25 3.59
C ILE A 26 -0.62 2.56 2.84
N THR A 27 -1.19 3.64 3.38
CA THR A 27 -1.03 4.97 2.81
C THR A 27 -0.05 5.77 3.65
N ILE A 28 1.05 6.22 3.03
CA ILE A 28 2.08 7.03 3.69
C ILE A 28 2.28 8.26 2.79
N GLU A 29 2.16 9.47 3.35
CA GLU A 29 2.33 10.72 2.58
C GLU A 29 1.45 10.77 1.31
N GLY A 30 0.21 10.27 1.38
CA GLY A 30 -0.72 10.20 0.24
C GLY A 30 -0.37 9.16 -0.84
N LYS A 31 0.72 8.39 -0.67
CA LYS A 31 1.11 7.31 -1.59
C LYS A 31 0.64 5.96 -1.04
N ILE A 32 0.08 5.14 -1.93
CA ILE A 32 -0.43 3.80 -1.60
C ILE A 32 0.70 2.78 -1.75
N PHE A 33 0.91 1.96 -0.73
CA PHE A 33 1.93 0.93 -0.70
C PHE A 33 1.35 -0.43 -0.29
N CYS A 34 1.94 -1.49 -0.81
CA CYS A 34 1.70 -2.82 -0.25
C CYS A 34 2.33 -2.91 1.14
N LYS A 35 1.88 -3.87 1.97
CA LYS A 35 2.41 -4.03 3.34
C LYS A 35 3.93 -4.06 3.42
N ILE A 36 4.58 -4.73 2.46
CA ILE A 36 6.04 -4.89 2.41
C ILE A 36 6.72 -3.56 2.07
N CYS A 37 6.34 -2.94 0.95
CA CYS A 37 6.93 -1.68 0.51
C CYS A 37 6.64 -0.53 1.47
N GLY A 38 5.44 -0.49 2.04
CA GLY A 38 5.05 0.52 3.03
C GLY A 38 5.87 0.38 4.30
N THR A 39 6.09 -0.85 4.79
CA THR A 39 6.95 -1.09 5.96
C THR A 39 8.40 -0.69 5.68
N ALA A 40 8.95 -1.04 4.50
CA ALA A 40 10.30 -0.65 4.13
C ALA A 40 10.46 0.88 4.03
N PHE A 41 9.49 1.56 3.40
CA PHE A 41 9.47 3.01 3.28
C PHE A 41 9.33 3.68 4.65
N TYR A 42 8.40 3.21 5.49
CA TYR A 42 8.21 3.71 6.85
C TYR A 42 9.50 3.60 7.66
N ARG A 43 10.19 2.45 7.60
CA ARG A 43 11.49 2.27 8.25
C ARG A 43 12.54 3.25 7.77
N GLN A 44 12.63 3.52 6.46
CA GLN A 44 13.60 4.50 5.95
C GLN A 44 13.29 5.93 6.40
N VAL A 45 12.02 6.33 6.43
CA VAL A 45 11.60 7.68 6.80
C VAL A 45 11.69 7.92 8.31
N PHE A 46 11.42 6.89 9.13
CA PHE A 46 11.42 6.99 10.59
C PHE A 46 12.67 6.42 11.28
N SER A 47 13.69 5.98 10.54
CA SER A 47 14.97 5.63 11.17
C SER A 47 15.70 6.91 11.56
N PHE A 48 15.60 7.26 12.83
CA PHE A 48 16.44 8.24 13.53
C PHE A 48 17.88 7.72 13.66
#